data_AF-A0A0U5F9E5-F1
#
_entry.id   AF-A0A0U5F9E5-F1
#
_cell.length_a   1.000
_cell.length_b   1.000
_cell.length_c   1.000
_cell.angle_alpha   90.00
_cell.angle_beta   90.00
_cell.angle_gamma   90.00
#
_symmetry.space_group_name_H-M   'P 1'
#
loop_
_entity.id
_entity.type
_entity.pdbx_description
1 polymer ?
#
loop_
_entity_poly.entity_id
_entity_poly.type
_entity_poly.pdbx_seq_one_letter_code
_entity_poly.pdbx_strand_id
1 'polypeptide(L)' 'MTALTILKSVLNDEKRTFPASSLCQRLGVYIGQLTTIGVTGVVDQPTLDLTNHEQELFEKSAQAIKHNFNQVK' A
#
# COMPACT_ATOMS: atom_id res chain seq x y z
N MET A 1 12.94 -2.72 -2.13
CA MET A 1 12.96 -2.09 -0.80
C MET A 1 13.25 -3.15 0.23
N THR A 2 14.21 -2.95 1.13
CA THR A 2 14.60 -3.99 2.09
C THR A 2 13.74 -3.88 3.36
N ALA A 3 13.42 -5.02 3.97
CA ALA A 3 12.69 -5.08 5.23
C ALA A 3 13.38 -4.25 6.35
N LEU A 4 14.71 -4.17 6.31
CA LEU A 4 15.50 -3.38 7.26
C LEU A 4 15.19 -1.87 7.20
N THR A 5 14.92 -1.32 6.00
CA THR A 5 14.59 0.10 5.86
C THR A 5 13.22 0.40 6.46
N ILE A 6 12.23 -0.47 6.21
CA ILE A 6 10.90 -0.33 6.81
C ILE A 6 11.00 -0.47 8.33
N LEU A 7 11.76 -1.45 8.83
CA LEU A 7 11.97 -1.65 10.26
C LEU A 7 12.57 -0.42 10.94
N LYS A 8 13.56 0.22 10.31
CA LYS A 8 14.14 1.47 10.82
C LYS A 8 13.11 2.58 10.89
N SER A 9 12.27 2.73 9.87
CA SER A 9 11.21 3.76 9.88
C SER A 9 10.17 3.53 10.97
N VAL A 10 9.87 2.28 11.32
CA VAL A 10 9.03 1.96 12.48
C VAL A 10 9.74 2.29 13.78
N LEU A 11 10.95 1.76 13.99
CA LEU A 11 11.69 1.89 15.26
C LEU A 11 12.04 3.34 15.60
N ASN A 12 12.31 4.16 14.59
CA ASN A 12 12.75 5.56 14.77
C ASN A 12 11.63 6.59 14.49
N ASP A 13 10.38 6.15 14.26
CA ASP A 13 9.26 7.01 13.85
C ASP A 13 9.62 7.98 12.69
N GLU A 14 10.30 7.47 11.66
CA GLU A 14 10.84 8.32 10.57
C GLU A 14 9.73 8.96 9.72
N LYS A 15 8.49 8.45 9.81
CA LYS A 15 7.32 8.88 9.00
C LYS A 15 7.65 8.94 7.52
N ARG A 16 8.40 7.94 7.05
CA ARG A 16 8.87 7.86 5.67
C ARG A 16 7.85 7.14 4.81
N THR A 17 7.62 7.67 3.61
CA THR A 17 6.71 7.11 2.63
C THR A 17 7.43 6.11 1.71
N PHE A 18 6.76 4.98 1.48
CA PHE A 18 7.26 3.85 0.73
C PHE A 18 6.14 3.25 -0.14
N PRO A 19 6.44 2.72 -1.34
CA PRO A 19 5.56 1.76 -1.97
C PRO A 19 5.52 0.47 -1.15
N ALA A 20 4.42 0.21 -0.45
CA ALA A 20 4.23 -0.97 0.39
C ALA A 20 2.83 -1.55 0.18
N SER A 21 2.68 -2.85 0.47
CA SER A 21 1.35 -3.47 0.50
C SER A 21 0.62 -3.00 1.75
N SER A 22 -0.44 -2.21 1.58
CA SER A 22 -1.28 -1.71 2.66
C SER A 22 -2.75 -1.72 2.24
N LEU A 23 -3.67 -1.62 3.21
CA LEU A 23 -5.10 -1.65 2.92
C LEU A 23 -5.51 -0.39 2.16
N CYS A 24 -5.91 -0.51 0.90
CA CYS A 24 -6.53 0.57 0.14
C CYS A 24 -7.99 0.69 0.57
N GLN A 25 -8.31 1.69 1.39
CA GLN A 25 -9.66 1.89 1.93
C GLN A 25 -10.71 2.02 0.82
N ARG A 26 -10.38 2.73 -0.27
CA ARG A 26 -11.27 2.93 -1.42
C ARG A 26 -11.69 1.62 -2.11
N LEU A 27 -10.80 0.64 -2.17
CA LEU A 27 -11.03 -0.62 -2.91
C LEU A 27 -11.24 -1.82 -1.99
N GLY A 28 -11.05 -1.67 -0.68
CA GLY A 28 -11.24 -2.71 0.32
C GLY A 28 -10.30 -3.91 0.13
N VAL A 29 -9.07 -3.68 -0.34
CA VAL A 29 -8.07 -4.73 -0.61
C VAL A 29 -6.67 -4.25 -0.22
N TYR A 30 -5.82 -5.17 0.21
CA TYR A 30 -4.39 -4.89 0.37
C TYR A 30 -3.72 -4.85 -0.99
N ILE A 31 -3.08 -3.74 -1.32
CA ILE A 31 -2.43 -3.51 -2.62
C ILE A 31 -1.18 -2.65 -2.42
N GLY A 32 -0.22 -2.76 -3.34
CA GLY A 32 0.95 -1.88 -3.36
C GLY A 32 0.53 -0.44 -3.65
N GLN A 33 0.76 0.45 -2.69
CA GLN A 33 0.48 1.89 -2.80
C GLN A 33 1.44 2.70 -1.91
N LEU A 34 1.48 4.02 -2.10
CA LEU A 34 2.23 4.89 -1.20
C LEU A 34 1.68 4.78 0.22
N THR A 35 2.59 4.49 1.14
CA THR A 35 2.28 4.22 2.53
C THR A 35 3.34 4.87 3.39
N THR A 36 2.93 5.77 4.27
CA THR A 36 3.79 6.39 5.27
C THR A 36 3.87 5.48 6.49
N ILE A 37 5.10 5.16 6.90
CA ILE A 37 5.37 4.23 7.98
C ILE A 37 6.00 5.00 9.16
N GLY A 38 5.41 4.84 10.34
CA GLY A 38 5.89 5.38 11.62
C GLY A 38 5.80 4.35 12.74
N VAL A 39 5.85 4.82 13.99
CA VAL A 39 5.92 3.94 15.18
C VAL A 39 4.74 2.97 15.32
N THR A 40 3.56 3.33 14.81
CA THR A 40 2.35 2.49 14.84
C THR A 40 2.16 1.67 13.54
N GLY A 41 3.18 1.58 12.69
CA GLY A 41 3.07 0.95 11.37
C GLY A 41 2.57 1.94 10.32
N VAL A 42 1.46 1.62 9.64
CA VAL A 42 0.85 2.51 8.63
C VAL A 42 0.21 3.70 9.33
N VAL A 43 0.74 4.90 9.09
CA VAL A 43 0.22 6.16 9.69
C VAL A 43 -0.52 7.04 8.71
N ASP A 44 -0.20 6.92 7.42
CA ASP A 44 -0.82 7.68 6.34
C ASP A 44 -0.66 6.98 4.98
N GLN A 45 -1.49 7.32 4.01
CA GLN A 45 -1.48 6.80 2.65
C GLN A 45 -1.66 7.97 1.68
N PRO A 46 -0.55 8.63 1.28
CA PRO A 46 -0.61 9.78 0.39
C PRO A 46 -1.28 9.44 -0.93
N THR A 47 -2.18 10.31 -1.39
CA THR A 47 -2.81 10.18 -2.70
C THR A 47 -1.79 10.48 -3.80
N LEU A 48 -1.72 9.60 -4.79
CA LEU A 48 -1.08 9.88 -6.07
C LEU A 48 -2.13 10.31 -7.07
N ASP A 49 -1.87 11.40 -7.76
CA ASP A 49 -2.67 11.80 -8.92
C ASP A 49 -2.30 10.91 -10.10
N LEU A 50 -3.01 9.79 -10.22
CA LEU A 50 -2.87 8.86 -11.32
C LEU A 50 -3.62 9.39 -12.55
N THR A 51 -3.04 9.19 -13.73
CA THR A 51 -3.77 9.36 -14.98
C THR A 51 -4.91 8.34 -15.08
N ASN A 52 -5.91 8.59 -15.93
CA ASN A 52 -7.01 7.65 -16.15
C ASN A 52 -6.51 6.23 -16.52
N HIS A 53 -5.46 6.15 -17.33
CA HIS A 53 -4.88 4.87 -17.72
C HIS A 53 -4.21 4.14 -16.54
N GLU A 54 -3.45 4.85 -15.71
CA GLU A 54 -2.83 4.26 -14.51
C GLU A 54 -3.88 3.84 -13.48
N GLN A 55 -4.96 4.62 -13.36
CA GLN A 55 -6.10 4.32 -12.50
C GLN A 55 -6.79 3.02 -12.93
N GLU A 56 -7.04 2.83 -14.23
CA GLU A 56 -7.62 1.59 -14.78
C GLU A 56 -6.73 0.37 -14.47
N LEU A 57 -5.41 0.50 -14.63
CA LEU A 57 -4.45 -0.56 -14.32
C LEU A 57 -4.41 -0.86 -12.81
N PHE A 58 -4.47 0.17 -11.97
CA PHE A 58 -4.51 0.02 -10.52
C PHE A 58 -5.77 -0.73 -10.07
N GLU A 59 -6.93 -0.39 -10.61
CA GLU A 59 -8.20 -1.07 -10.32
C GLU A 59 -8.22 -2.52 -10.84
N LYS A 60 -7.67 -2.76 -12.02
CA LYS A 60 -7.49 -4.12 -12.55
C LYS A 60 -6.61 -4.98 -11.63
N SER A 61 -5.53 -4.40 -11.11
CA SER A 61 -4.66 -5.07 -10.12
C SER A 61 -5.41 -5.39 -8.83
N ALA A 62 -6.16 -4.43 -8.29
CA ALA A 62 -6.99 -4.63 -7.10
C ALA A 62 -8.02 -5.76 -7.27
N GLN A 63 -8.67 -5.84 -8.44
CA GLN A 63 -9.62 -6.91 -8.75
C GLN A 63 -8.93 -8.28 -8.80
N ALA A 64 -7.77 -8.37 -9.44
CA ALA A 64 -6.99 -9.62 -9.50
C ALA A 64 -6.57 -10.10 -8.10
N ILE A 65 -6.10 -9.19 -7.25
CA ILE A 65 -5.73 -9.52 -5.87
C ILE A 65 -6.96 -10.00 -5.08
N LYS A 66 -8.09 -9.31 -5.20
CA LYS A 66 -9.34 -9.68 -4.52
C LYS A 66 -9.86 -11.04 -4.96
N HIS A 67 -9.79 -11.35 -6.26
CA HIS A 67 -10.15 -12.65 -6.80
C HIS A 67 -9.30 -13.76 -6.17
N ASN A 68 -7.97 -13.61 -6.19
CA ASN A 68 -7.05 -14.61 -5.65
C ASN A 68 -7.20 -14.77 -4.14
N PHE A 69 -7.38 -13.66 -3.39
CA PHE A 69 -7.60 -13.71 -1.95
C PHE A 69 -8.86 -14.51 -1.58
N ASN A 70 -9.94 -14.35 -2.35
CA ASN A 70 -11.19 -15.09 -2.12
C ASN A 70 -11.07 -16.59 -2.41
N GLN A 71 -10.04 -17.05 -3.15
CA GLN A 71 -9.82 -18.47 -3.40
C GLN A 71 -9.05 -19.18 -2.29
N VAL A 72 -8.32 -18.41 -1.47
CA VAL A 72 -7.49 -18.95 -0.36
C VAL A 72 -8.09 -18.68 1.02
N LYS A 73 -9.22 -17.97 1.07
CA LYS A 73 -10.00 -17.71 2.28
C LYS A 73 -10.97 -18.83 2.54
#